data_AF-A0AAX4PB38-F1
#
_entry.id   AF-A0AAX4PB38-F1
#
_cell.length_a   1.000
_cell.length_b   1.000
_cell.length_c   1.000
_cell.angle_alpha   90.00
_cell.angle_beta   90.00
_cell.angle_gamma   90.00
#
_symmetry.space_group_name_H-M   'P 1'
#
loop_
_entity.id
_entity.type
_entity.pdbx_description
1 polymer ?
#
loop_
_entity_poly.entity_id
_entity_poly.type
_entity_poly.pdbx_seq_one_letter_code
_entity_poly.pdbx_strand_id
1 'polypeptide(L)'
;MEKGKAAAQPASPDEADKKRYAEALKILDSPSATPEVCEEAIDLLTQVLEYRCEKFGELSVECAPAFYNYGIALFTKARLENDVFGAPVQKAMVEKAIRQMREEDNKAAGEGKENKDKPEAADDDGEDVEEVEGEEDDLEEEENDMELAWRNLETARLIWGKQGGYEREISDVYSALADLSLEREDFETSVADYRSALFVLKAAEGADRVKAELHYKLCMALQLSAKDGGKADALKSAAEECKKAIDILGAQEGMEDILEELREKEEELKESASQAGAAAGKAAGASTSQLGFDAPTLKGPVTVQEPKRRKL
;
A
#
# COMPACT_ATOMS: atom_id res chain seq x y z
N MET A 1 58.43 17.65 -17.96
CA MET A 1 57.23 17.79 -18.81
C MET A 1 56.10 17.08 -18.10
N GLU A 2 55.24 17.86 -17.45
CA GLU A 2 54.05 17.39 -16.76
C GLU A 2 53.16 16.59 -17.72
N LYS A 3 52.77 15.39 -17.29
CA LYS A 3 51.65 14.69 -17.90
C LYS A 3 50.39 15.44 -17.51
N GLY A 4 49.81 16.14 -18.48
CA GLY A 4 48.53 16.83 -18.33
C GLY A 4 47.48 15.88 -17.79
N LYS A 5 46.97 16.20 -16.60
CA LYS A 5 45.79 15.57 -16.01
C LYS A 5 44.61 15.98 -16.90
N ALA A 6 44.15 15.07 -17.75
CA ALA A 6 42.93 15.28 -18.52
C ALA A 6 41.78 15.47 -17.52
N ALA A 7 41.31 16.71 -17.38
CA ALA A 7 40.08 17.00 -16.66
C ALA A 7 38.94 16.31 -17.43
N ALA A 8 38.19 15.44 -16.75
CA ALA A 8 36.97 14.87 -17.30
C ALA A 8 36.04 16.02 -17.72
N GLN A 9 35.57 16.00 -18.96
CA GLN A 9 34.56 16.96 -19.42
C GLN A 9 33.29 16.78 -18.57
N PRO A 10 32.58 17.88 -18.22
CA PRO A 10 31.31 17.77 -17.52
C PRO A 10 30.34 16.92 -18.34
N ALA A 11 29.62 16.02 -17.65
CA ALA A 11 28.63 15.16 -18.29
C ALA A 11 27.59 16.01 -19.05
N SER A 12 27.17 15.54 -20.22
CA SER A 12 26.09 16.20 -20.97
C SER A 12 24.78 16.17 -20.16
N PRO A 13 23.82 17.09 -20.39
CA PRO A 13 22.53 17.07 -19.70
C PRO A 13 21.81 15.71 -19.81
N ASP A 14 21.92 15.04 -20.96
CA ASP A 14 21.37 13.70 -21.20
C ASP A 14 22.04 12.60 -20.36
N GLU A 15 23.35 12.67 -20.19
CA GLU A 15 24.08 11.72 -19.33
C GLU A 15 23.76 11.97 -17.85
N ALA A 16 23.59 13.23 -17.47
CA ALA A 16 23.19 13.60 -16.11
C ALA A 16 21.77 13.12 -15.79
N ASP A 17 20.80 13.28 -16.69
CA ASP A 17 19.45 12.70 -16.57
C ASP A 17 19.50 11.19 -16.35
N LYS A 18 20.18 10.46 -17.25
CA LYS A 18 20.30 9.00 -17.16
C LYS A 18 20.93 8.56 -15.85
N LYS A 19 21.95 9.29 -15.39
CA LYS A 19 22.62 8.99 -14.12
C LYS A 19 21.67 9.19 -12.93
N ARG A 20 20.98 10.32 -12.85
CA ARG A 20 20.01 10.60 -11.76
C ARG A 20 18.90 9.56 -11.75
N TYR A 21 18.34 9.26 -12.91
CA TYR A 21 17.29 8.24 -13.04
C TYR A 21 17.78 6.86 -12.59
N ALA A 22 18.98 6.44 -12.99
CA ALA A 22 19.55 5.17 -12.56
C ALA A 22 19.89 5.13 -11.06
N GLU A 23 20.21 6.27 -10.45
CA GLU A 23 20.45 6.40 -9.01
C GLU A 23 19.13 6.28 -8.24
N ALA A 24 18.07 6.95 -8.69
CA ALA A 24 16.73 6.80 -8.11
C ALA A 24 16.23 5.36 -8.17
N LEU A 25 16.40 4.66 -9.30
CA LEU A 25 15.99 3.25 -9.40
C LEU A 25 16.73 2.34 -8.41
N LYS A 26 18.04 2.55 -8.21
CA LYS A 26 18.79 1.77 -7.21
C LYS A 26 18.28 1.98 -5.79
N ILE A 27 17.81 3.19 -5.50
CA ILE A 27 17.22 3.52 -4.21
C ILE A 27 15.89 2.77 -4.06
N LEU A 28 15.01 2.83 -5.06
CA LEU A 28 13.70 2.17 -5.03
C LEU A 28 13.80 0.63 -5.01
N ASP A 29 14.80 0.05 -5.68
CA ASP A 29 15.04 -1.40 -5.70
C ASP A 29 15.73 -1.91 -4.42
N SER A 30 16.15 -1.01 -3.52
CA SER A 30 16.83 -1.38 -2.29
C SER A 30 15.85 -1.97 -1.27
N PRO A 31 16.17 -3.12 -0.64
CA PRO A 31 15.30 -3.71 0.39
C PRO A 31 15.29 -2.91 1.72
N SER A 32 16.14 -1.88 1.83
CA SER A 32 16.30 -1.04 3.03
C SER A 32 15.70 0.35 2.81
N ALA A 33 14.44 0.41 2.37
CA ALA A 33 13.73 1.68 2.22
C ALA A 33 13.40 2.30 3.59
N THR A 34 13.74 3.57 3.75
CA THR A 34 13.29 4.43 4.86
C THR A 34 12.63 5.69 4.26
N PRO A 35 11.85 6.47 5.02
CA PRO A 35 11.29 7.73 4.51
C PRO A 35 12.36 8.65 3.93
N GLU A 36 13.51 8.80 4.60
CA GLU A 36 14.62 9.65 4.16
C GLU A 36 15.26 9.17 2.85
N VAL A 37 15.37 7.85 2.70
CA VAL A 37 15.86 7.23 1.46
C VAL A 37 14.85 7.43 0.32
N CYS A 38 13.55 7.40 0.61
CA CYS A 38 12.52 7.70 -0.39
C CYS A 38 12.54 9.18 -0.81
N GLU A 39 12.81 10.11 0.11
CA GLU A 39 13.01 11.54 -0.21
C GLU A 39 14.16 11.75 -1.20
N GLU A 40 15.28 11.05 -1.02
CA GLU A 40 16.40 11.13 -1.96
C GLU A 40 15.98 10.66 -3.38
N ALA A 41 15.19 9.59 -3.48
CA ALA A 41 14.66 9.14 -4.77
C ALA A 41 13.68 10.16 -5.38
N ILE A 42 12.81 10.76 -4.56
CA ILE A 42 11.87 11.81 -4.96
C ILE A 42 12.64 13.01 -5.54
N ASP A 43 13.67 13.51 -4.85
CA ASP A 43 14.49 14.64 -5.31
C ASP A 43 15.19 14.37 -6.65
N LEU A 44 15.72 13.17 -6.83
CA LEU A 44 16.35 12.75 -8.08
C LEU A 44 15.31 12.66 -9.21
N LEU A 45 14.14 12.12 -8.94
CA LEU A 45 13.07 11.94 -9.91
C LEU A 45 12.38 13.27 -10.27
N THR A 46 12.30 14.23 -9.35
CA THR A 46 11.88 15.61 -9.64
C THR A 46 12.79 16.23 -10.70
N GLN A 47 14.10 16.17 -10.52
CA GLN A 47 15.07 16.69 -11.49
C GLN A 47 15.00 15.97 -12.85
N VAL A 48 14.71 14.66 -12.84
CA VAL A 48 14.51 13.87 -14.07
C VAL A 48 13.24 14.32 -14.79
N LEU A 49 12.13 14.49 -14.07
CA LEU A 49 10.86 14.94 -14.63
C LEU A 49 10.96 16.35 -15.20
N GLU A 50 11.55 17.30 -14.47
CA GLU A 50 11.80 18.66 -14.96
C GLU A 50 12.54 18.64 -16.31
N TYR A 51 13.66 17.92 -16.36
CA TYR A 51 14.46 17.82 -17.58
C TYR A 51 13.69 17.17 -18.75
N ARG A 52 13.05 16.03 -18.50
CA ARG A 52 12.37 15.26 -19.55
C ARG A 52 11.10 15.94 -20.04
N CYS A 53 10.31 16.53 -19.15
CA CYS A 53 9.13 17.30 -19.51
C CYS A 53 9.49 18.54 -20.32
N GLU A 54 10.56 19.27 -19.96
CA GLU A 54 11.03 20.41 -20.75
C GLU A 54 11.52 19.96 -22.15
N LYS A 55 12.24 18.84 -22.21
CA LYS A 55 12.87 18.37 -23.45
C LYS A 55 11.91 17.68 -24.43
N PHE A 56 11.05 16.81 -23.94
CA PHE A 56 10.20 15.93 -24.75
C PHE A 56 8.72 16.33 -24.71
N GLY A 57 8.32 17.10 -23.70
CA GLY A 57 6.93 17.39 -23.37
C GLY A 57 6.39 16.48 -22.28
N GLU A 58 5.55 17.03 -21.41
CA GLU A 58 5.02 16.34 -20.22
C GLU A 58 4.33 15.01 -20.53
N LEU A 59 3.55 14.94 -21.60
CA LEU A 59 2.82 13.73 -22.00
C LEU A 59 3.60 12.83 -22.98
N SER A 60 4.92 13.02 -23.08
CA SER A 60 5.77 12.18 -23.91
C SER A 60 6.11 10.85 -23.23
N VAL A 61 6.34 9.81 -24.02
CA VAL A 61 6.60 8.45 -23.50
C VAL A 61 7.90 8.34 -22.73
N GLU A 62 8.86 9.22 -23.02
CA GLU A 62 10.13 9.35 -22.31
C GLU A 62 9.95 9.78 -20.84
N CYS A 63 8.83 10.45 -20.52
CA CYS A 63 8.49 10.91 -19.17
C CYS A 63 7.78 9.84 -18.34
N ALA A 64 7.04 8.92 -18.97
CA ALA A 64 6.21 7.93 -18.28
C ALA A 64 6.95 7.07 -17.24
N PRO A 65 8.17 6.54 -17.51
CA PRO A 65 8.92 5.80 -16.49
C PRO A 65 9.28 6.65 -15.27
N ALA A 66 9.56 7.94 -15.46
CA ALA A 66 9.87 8.84 -14.36
C ALA A 66 8.63 9.15 -13.52
N PHE A 67 7.47 9.39 -14.17
CA PHE A 67 6.18 9.53 -13.47
C PHE A 67 5.83 8.30 -12.65
N TYR A 68 5.96 7.10 -13.23
CA TYR A 68 5.70 5.85 -12.52
C TYR A 68 6.57 5.73 -11.26
N ASN A 69 7.88 5.84 -11.40
CA ASN A 69 8.81 5.67 -10.28
C ASN A 69 8.68 6.77 -9.23
N TYR A 70 8.33 8.00 -9.63
CA TYR A 70 8.03 9.08 -8.69
C TYR A 70 6.79 8.74 -7.86
N GLY A 71 5.74 8.21 -8.49
CA GLY A 71 4.58 7.69 -7.79
C GLY A 71 4.90 6.56 -6.81
N ILE A 72 5.76 5.61 -7.21
CA ILE A 72 6.22 4.53 -6.33
C ILE A 72 7.00 5.07 -5.12
N ALA A 73 7.89 6.05 -5.33
CA ALA A 73 8.69 6.66 -4.27
C ALA A 73 7.81 7.32 -3.20
N LEU A 74 6.85 8.14 -3.64
CA LEU A 74 5.87 8.80 -2.78
C LEU A 74 4.99 7.81 -2.02
N PHE A 75 4.45 6.80 -2.72
CA PHE A 75 3.62 5.79 -2.09
C PHE A 75 4.41 5.01 -1.02
N THR A 76 5.65 4.66 -1.33
CA THR A 76 6.53 3.95 -0.38
C THR A 76 6.83 4.81 0.84
N LYS A 77 7.15 6.10 0.65
CA LYS A 77 7.36 7.06 1.74
C LYS A 77 6.13 7.14 2.64
N ALA A 78 4.97 7.42 2.06
CA ALA A 78 3.72 7.56 2.81
C ALA A 78 3.36 6.28 3.59
N ARG A 79 3.58 5.10 3.00
CA ARG A 79 3.34 3.83 3.70
C ARG A 79 4.28 3.63 4.90
N LEU A 80 5.55 3.99 4.75
CA LEU A 80 6.54 3.88 5.83
C LEU A 80 6.26 4.88 6.97
N GLU A 81 5.78 6.09 6.64
CA GLU A 81 5.39 7.10 7.62
C GLU A 81 4.11 6.73 8.38
N ASN A 82 3.17 6.05 7.70
CA ASN A 82 1.94 5.56 8.31
C ASN A 82 2.12 4.23 9.07
N ASP A 83 3.28 3.59 9.00
CA ASP A 83 3.56 2.37 9.76
C ASP A 83 3.84 2.69 11.25
N VAL A 84 2.74 2.77 12.01
CA VAL A 84 2.72 3.01 13.46
C VAL A 84 3.46 1.91 14.25
N PHE A 85 3.73 0.75 13.66
CA PHE A 85 4.45 -0.34 14.34
C PHE A 85 5.93 -0.43 13.93
N GLY A 86 6.27 -0.08 12.69
CA GLY A 86 7.64 -0.15 12.18
C GLY A 86 8.56 0.94 12.72
N ALA A 87 8.18 2.21 12.52
CA ALA A 87 9.05 3.34 12.86
C ALA A 87 9.35 3.46 14.37
N PRO A 88 8.38 3.28 15.29
CA PRO A 88 8.67 3.34 16.73
C PRO A 88 9.53 2.17 17.22
N VAL A 89 9.36 0.97 16.65
CA VAL A 89 10.17 -0.21 17.02
C VAL A 89 11.60 -0.06 16.53
N GLN A 90 11.81 0.42 15.30
CA GLN A 90 13.15 0.72 14.78
C GLN A 90 13.82 1.83 15.58
N LYS A 91 13.10 2.92 15.90
CA LYS A 91 13.60 4.01 16.75
C LYS A 91 14.01 3.49 18.14
N ALA A 92 13.19 2.64 18.76
CA ALA A 92 13.51 2.03 20.04
C ALA A 92 14.74 1.10 19.98
N MET A 93 14.93 0.37 18.87
CA MET A 93 16.12 -0.48 18.66
C MET A 93 17.39 0.36 18.47
N VAL A 94 17.31 1.45 17.70
CA VAL A 94 18.43 2.39 17.49
C VAL A 94 18.78 3.11 18.80
N GLU A 95 17.80 3.61 19.55
CA GLU A 95 18.03 4.22 20.88
C GLU A 95 18.69 3.23 21.85
N LYS A 96 18.25 1.97 21.84
CA LYS A 96 18.85 0.91 22.67
C LYS A 96 20.30 0.62 22.27
N ALA A 97 20.61 0.58 20.98
CA ALA A 97 21.97 0.38 20.48
C ALA A 97 22.89 1.57 20.83
N ILE A 98 22.40 2.80 20.69
CA ILE A 98 23.13 4.02 21.07
C ILE A 98 23.40 4.03 22.59
N ARG A 99 22.42 3.63 23.40
CA ARG A 99 22.58 3.53 24.86
C ARG A 99 23.63 2.50 25.25
N GLN A 100 23.63 1.33 24.61
CA GLN A 100 24.62 0.27 24.86
C GLN A 100 26.04 0.72 24.49
N MET A 101 26.21 1.42 23.36
CA MET A 101 27.52 1.98 22.98
C MET A 101 28.02 3.04 23.98
N ARG A 102 27.13 3.89 24.51
CA ARG A 102 27.49 4.89 25.54
C ARG A 102 27.84 4.27 26.89
N GLU A 103 27.23 3.13 27.25
CA GLU A 103 27.54 2.40 28.49
C GLU A 103 28.88 1.64 28.40
N GLU A 104 29.31 1.24 27.20
CA GLU A 104 30.62 0.60 26.97
C GLU A 104 31.79 1.61 26.99
N ASP A 105 31.60 2.81 26.44
CA ASP A 105 32.61 3.88 26.51
C ASP A 105 32.85 4.38 27.94
N ASN A 106 31.81 4.40 28.78
CA ASN A 106 31.92 4.84 30.18
C ASN A 106 32.55 3.79 31.11
N LYS A 107 32.80 2.58 30.61
CA LYS A 107 33.47 1.50 31.37
C LYS A 107 34.98 1.42 31.10
N ALA A 108 35.49 2.18 30.12
CA ALA A 108 36.90 2.25 29.76
C ALA A 108 37.66 3.44 30.39
N ALA A 109 36.97 4.34 31.11
CA ALA A 109 37.59 5.51 31.74
C ALA A 109 37.23 5.64 33.23
N GLY A 110 38.13 5.19 34.10
CA GLY A 110 38.40 5.87 35.38
C GLY A 110 38.12 5.10 36.67
N GLU A 111 39.12 4.34 37.15
CA GLU A 111 39.35 4.16 38.59
C GLU A 111 40.02 5.44 39.14
N GLY A 112 39.44 6.07 40.18
CA GLY A 112 40.04 7.22 40.86
C GLY A 112 39.22 7.76 42.05
N LYS A 113 39.68 7.47 43.27
CA LYS A 113 39.12 7.69 44.62
C LYS A 113 38.59 9.09 45.03
N GLU A 114 37.56 9.05 45.91
CA GLU A 114 37.21 9.84 47.13
C GLU A 114 37.58 11.35 47.21
N ASN A 115 36.73 12.27 47.68
CA ASN A 115 36.15 12.32 49.04
C ASN A 115 35.11 13.49 49.20
N LYS A 116 34.10 13.25 50.04
CA LYS A 116 33.24 14.15 50.87
C LYS A 116 32.96 15.63 50.50
N ASP A 117 31.68 16.01 50.47
CA ASP A 117 31.00 16.72 51.57
C ASP A 117 29.45 16.79 51.38
N LYS A 118 28.73 16.89 52.51
CA LYS A 118 27.26 16.97 52.73
C LYS A 118 26.86 18.45 52.99
N PRO A 119 25.58 18.84 53.29
CA PRO A 119 24.23 18.41 52.85
C PRO A 119 23.28 19.63 52.53
N GLU A 120 21.95 19.38 52.49
CA GLU A 120 20.78 20.32 52.57
C GLU A 120 20.30 20.96 51.24
N ALA A 121 19.02 21.28 50.97
CA ALA A 121 17.66 20.96 51.45
C ALA A 121 16.69 21.80 50.56
N ALA A 122 15.37 21.49 50.59
CA ALA A 122 14.21 22.23 50.02
C ALA A 122 14.03 22.10 48.48
N ASP A 123 12.93 21.52 47.96
CA ASP A 123 11.51 21.95 47.97
C ASP A 123 11.29 23.24 47.17
N ASP A 124 10.70 23.15 45.97
CA ASP A 124 9.59 24.03 45.55
C ASP A 124 8.94 23.54 44.24
N ASP A 125 7.62 23.67 44.25
CA ASP A 125 6.61 23.42 43.24
C ASP A 125 6.55 24.59 42.23
N GLY A 126 5.97 24.41 41.05
CA GLY A 126 5.81 25.53 40.11
C GLY A 126 5.39 25.16 38.70
N GLU A 127 4.07 25.14 38.49
CA GLU A 127 3.37 25.16 37.21
C GLU A 127 3.88 26.28 36.28
N ASP A 128 4.09 25.95 35.00
CA ASP A 128 3.91 26.90 33.90
C ASP A 128 3.45 26.13 32.66
N VAL A 129 2.14 26.10 32.44
CA VAL A 129 1.54 25.63 31.19
C VAL A 129 1.21 26.89 30.40
N GLU A 130 2.17 27.36 29.59
CA GLU A 130 1.86 28.40 28.61
C GLU A 130 0.98 27.80 27.52
N GLU A 131 -0.26 28.29 27.54
CA GLU A 131 -1.29 28.13 26.52
C GLU A 131 -0.81 28.87 25.25
N VAL A 132 -0.23 28.14 24.31
CA VAL A 132 0.09 28.68 22.98
C VAL A 132 -1.21 28.76 22.19
N GLU A 133 -1.79 29.96 22.19
CA GLU A 133 -2.89 30.36 21.31
C GLU A 133 -2.52 30.11 19.85
N GLY A 134 -3.42 29.47 19.12
CA GLY A 134 -3.24 29.07 17.73
C GLY A 134 -3.02 30.24 16.80
N GLU A 135 -1.89 30.23 16.10
CA GLU A 135 -1.79 30.84 14.79
C GLU A 135 -2.58 29.94 13.83
N GLU A 136 -3.64 30.51 13.26
CA GLU A 136 -4.34 29.97 12.09
C GLU A 136 -3.32 29.86 10.95
N ASP A 137 -2.66 28.71 10.84
CA ASP A 137 -1.91 28.35 9.65
C ASP A 137 -2.91 28.36 8.48
N ASP A 138 -2.65 29.22 7.50
CA ASP A 138 -3.08 29.05 6.11
C ASP A 138 -2.48 27.72 5.60
N LEU A 139 -3.05 26.60 6.03
CA LEU A 139 -2.82 25.30 5.43
C LEU A 139 -3.52 25.33 4.07
N GLU A 140 -2.85 25.86 3.04
CA GLU A 140 -2.97 25.23 1.72
C GLU A 140 -2.76 23.74 2.00
N GLU A 141 -3.83 22.93 1.92
CA GLU A 141 -3.75 21.49 2.15
C GLU A 141 -2.67 20.95 1.21
N GLU A 142 -1.45 20.76 1.74
CA GLU A 142 -0.35 20.15 1.02
C GLU A 142 -0.91 18.83 0.48
N GLU A 143 -0.91 18.68 -0.85
CA GLU A 143 -1.37 17.46 -1.51
C GLU A 143 -0.61 16.29 -0.88
N ASN A 144 -1.32 15.47 -0.10
CA ASN A 144 -0.69 14.39 0.67
C ASN A 144 0.06 13.46 -0.30
N ASP A 145 1.24 12.97 0.09
CA ASP A 145 2.10 12.09 -0.70
C ASP A 145 1.34 10.96 -1.41
N MET A 146 0.29 10.41 -0.80
CA MET A 146 -0.56 9.37 -1.41
C MET A 146 -1.39 9.88 -2.60
N GLU A 147 -1.92 11.09 -2.54
CA GLU A 147 -2.67 11.69 -3.66
C GLU A 147 -1.73 12.06 -4.81
N LEU A 148 -0.58 12.63 -4.47
CA LEU A 148 0.47 12.93 -5.43
C LEU A 148 0.99 11.64 -6.10
N ALA A 149 1.16 10.55 -5.33
CA ALA A 149 1.52 9.25 -5.86
C ALA A 149 0.49 8.75 -6.89
N TRP A 150 -0.80 8.78 -6.53
CA TRP A 150 -1.89 8.38 -7.41
C TRP A 150 -1.88 9.19 -8.72
N ARG A 151 -1.73 10.52 -8.65
CA ARG A 151 -1.69 11.38 -9.85
C ARG A 151 -0.53 11.04 -10.78
N ASN A 152 0.65 10.78 -10.22
CA ASN A 152 1.83 10.42 -11.01
C ASN A 152 1.70 9.03 -11.65
N LEU A 153 1.16 8.05 -10.92
CA LEU A 153 0.84 6.72 -11.47
C LEU A 153 -0.19 6.82 -12.60
N GLU A 154 -1.28 7.56 -12.40
CA GLU A 154 -2.31 7.77 -13.43
C GLU A 154 -1.74 8.49 -14.66
N THR A 155 -0.85 9.47 -14.47
CA THR A 155 -0.15 10.14 -15.57
C THR A 155 0.68 9.17 -16.39
N ALA A 156 1.46 8.29 -15.74
CA ALA A 156 2.22 7.25 -16.42
C ALA A 156 1.31 6.30 -17.21
N ARG A 157 0.18 5.86 -16.62
CA ARG A 157 -0.84 5.02 -17.29
C ARG A 157 -1.39 5.69 -18.55
N LEU A 158 -1.75 6.97 -18.45
CA LEU A 158 -2.33 7.75 -19.54
C LEU A 158 -1.34 7.94 -20.70
N ILE A 159 -0.05 8.11 -20.40
CA ILE A 159 0.98 8.23 -21.44
C ILE A 159 1.15 6.90 -22.17
N TRP A 160 1.38 5.80 -21.44
CA TRP A 160 1.58 4.48 -22.03
C TRP A 160 0.33 3.96 -22.78
N GLY A 161 -0.86 4.21 -22.23
CA GLY A 161 -2.13 3.83 -22.83
C GLY A 161 -2.41 4.47 -24.19
N LYS A 162 -1.73 5.57 -24.54
CA LYS A 162 -1.88 6.25 -25.84
C LYS A 162 -1.00 5.65 -26.95
N GLN A 163 0.05 4.91 -26.61
CA GLN A 163 1.09 4.50 -27.58
C GLN A 163 1.07 2.99 -27.92
N GLY A 164 0.45 2.14 -27.09
CA GLY A 164 0.40 0.69 -27.28
C GLY A 164 1.77 0.01 -27.09
N GLY A 165 1.79 -1.30 -26.81
CA GLY A 165 3.05 -2.04 -26.60
C GLY A 165 3.69 -1.85 -25.23
N TYR A 166 2.95 -1.29 -24.28
CA TYR A 166 3.35 -1.05 -22.89
C TYR A 166 2.48 -1.85 -21.91
N GLU A 167 2.02 -3.04 -22.31
CA GLU A 167 1.09 -3.84 -21.52
C GLU A 167 1.66 -4.21 -20.15
N ARG A 168 2.98 -4.42 -20.06
CA ARG A 168 3.64 -4.73 -18.78
C ARG A 168 3.66 -3.50 -17.88
N GLU A 169 4.10 -2.37 -18.40
CA GLU A 169 4.18 -1.11 -17.66
C GLU A 169 2.80 -0.63 -17.20
N ILE A 170 1.77 -0.76 -18.06
CA ILE A 170 0.38 -0.45 -17.69
C ILE A 170 -0.11 -1.40 -16.59
N SER A 171 0.24 -2.69 -16.66
CA SER A 171 -0.09 -3.66 -15.61
C SER A 171 0.58 -3.32 -14.28
N ASP A 172 1.85 -2.91 -14.32
CA ASP A 172 2.61 -2.50 -13.13
C ASP A 172 1.97 -1.27 -12.47
N VAL A 173 1.53 -0.30 -13.28
CA VAL A 173 0.77 0.86 -12.79
C VAL A 173 -0.54 0.44 -12.13
N TYR A 174 -1.33 -0.44 -12.77
CA TYR A 174 -2.57 -0.93 -12.15
C TYR A 174 -2.30 -1.70 -10.86
N SER A 175 -1.22 -2.49 -10.77
CA SER A 175 -0.84 -3.14 -9.52
C SER A 175 -0.51 -2.11 -8.44
N ALA A 176 0.25 -1.07 -8.77
CA ALA A 176 0.62 -0.02 -7.81
C ALA A 176 -0.59 0.80 -7.33
N LEU A 177 -1.52 1.13 -8.23
CA LEU A 177 -2.79 1.77 -7.89
C LEU A 177 -3.63 0.87 -6.97
N ALA A 178 -3.68 -0.43 -7.26
CA ALA A 178 -4.39 -1.40 -6.44
C ALA A 178 -3.78 -1.53 -5.04
N ASP A 179 -2.45 -1.52 -4.92
CA ASP A 179 -1.72 -1.50 -3.64
C ASP A 179 -2.02 -0.21 -2.85
N LEU A 180 -2.05 0.94 -3.52
CA LEU A 180 -2.40 2.22 -2.91
C LEU A 180 -3.84 2.24 -2.37
N SER A 181 -4.79 1.77 -3.15
CA SER A 181 -6.19 1.62 -2.70
C SER A 181 -6.31 0.60 -1.56
N LEU A 182 -5.52 -0.47 -1.58
CA LEU A 182 -5.52 -1.48 -0.52
C LEU A 182 -5.05 -0.88 0.82
N GLU A 183 -4.00 -0.06 0.80
CA GLU A 183 -3.47 0.64 1.98
C GLU A 183 -4.51 1.60 2.58
N ARG A 184 -5.36 2.20 1.74
CA ARG A 184 -6.47 3.07 2.14
C ARG A 184 -7.74 2.30 2.54
N GLU A 185 -7.68 0.98 2.60
CA GLU A 185 -8.81 0.07 2.81
C GLU A 185 -9.96 0.21 1.79
N ASP A 186 -9.70 0.83 0.63
CA ASP A 186 -10.61 0.85 -0.51
C ASP A 186 -10.48 -0.46 -1.30
N PHE A 187 -11.01 -1.53 -0.71
CA PHE A 187 -10.93 -2.87 -1.27
C PHE A 187 -11.66 -3.02 -2.62
N GLU A 188 -12.71 -2.23 -2.87
CA GLU A 188 -13.47 -2.32 -4.12
C GLU A 188 -12.63 -1.81 -5.29
N THR A 189 -12.01 -0.63 -5.14
CA THR A 189 -11.11 -0.07 -6.14
C THR A 189 -9.87 -0.95 -6.31
N SER A 190 -9.27 -1.41 -5.21
CA SER A 190 -8.10 -2.32 -5.25
C SER A 190 -8.38 -3.59 -6.06
N VAL A 191 -9.52 -4.25 -5.82
CA VAL A 191 -9.95 -5.45 -6.57
C VAL A 191 -10.18 -5.13 -8.05
N ALA A 192 -10.74 -3.97 -8.38
CA ALA A 192 -10.97 -3.55 -9.77
C ALA A 192 -9.65 -3.30 -10.52
N ASP A 193 -8.68 -2.66 -9.87
CA ASP A 193 -7.38 -2.35 -10.47
C ASP A 193 -6.51 -3.60 -10.65
N TYR A 194 -6.49 -4.53 -9.68
CA TYR A 194 -5.82 -5.84 -9.88
C TYR A 194 -6.41 -6.64 -11.05
N ARG A 195 -7.73 -6.61 -11.22
CA ARG A 195 -8.38 -7.22 -12.39
C ARG A 195 -8.00 -6.52 -13.69
N SER A 196 -7.82 -5.20 -13.66
CA SER A 196 -7.34 -4.42 -14.81
C SER A 196 -5.89 -4.78 -15.16
N ALA A 197 -5.00 -4.93 -14.18
CA ALA A 197 -3.63 -5.41 -14.37
C ALA A 197 -3.62 -6.78 -15.08
N LEU A 198 -4.38 -7.76 -14.56
CA LEU A 198 -4.53 -9.09 -15.17
C LEU A 198 -5.12 -9.02 -16.59
N PHE A 199 -6.10 -8.15 -16.81
CA PHE A 199 -6.73 -7.98 -18.11
C PHE A 199 -5.74 -7.46 -19.17
N VAL A 200 -4.93 -6.48 -18.82
CA VAL A 200 -3.91 -5.91 -19.71
C VAL A 200 -2.87 -6.98 -20.09
N LEU A 201 -2.48 -7.84 -19.15
CA LEU A 201 -1.55 -8.94 -19.41
C LEU A 201 -2.15 -10.16 -20.11
N LYS A 202 -3.46 -10.19 -20.41
CA LYS A 202 -4.15 -11.41 -20.89
C LYS A 202 -3.49 -12.04 -22.11
N ALA A 203 -3.05 -11.21 -23.07
CA ALA A 203 -2.37 -11.65 -24.29
C ALA A 203 -0.84 -11.58 -24.21
N ALA A 204 -0.28 -11.12 -23.08
CA ALA A 204 1.16 -10.98 -22.92
C ALA A 204 1.82 -12.36 -22.72
N GLU A 205 2.77 -12.69 -23.59
CA GLU A 205 3.62 -13.88 -23.49
C GLU A 205 4.75 -13.66 -22.46
N GLY A 206 5.19 -14.75 -21.81
CA GLY A 206 6.29 -14.71 -20.84
C GLY A 206 6.00 -13.86 -19.60
N ALA A 207 4.72 -13.70 -19.24
CA ALA A 207 4.25 -12.93 -18.10
C ALA A 207 3.67 -13.81 -16.98
N ASP A 208 3.91 -15.13 -17.02
CA ASP A 208 3.26 -16.10 -16.13
C ASP A 208 3.56 -15.82 -14.65
N ARG A 209 4.81 -15.51 -14.30
CA ARG A 209 5.18 -15.17 -12.92
C ARG A 209 4.46 -13.92 -12.43
N VAL A 210 4.39 -12.88 -13.27
CA VAL A 210 3.69 -11.63 -12.95
C VAL A 210 2.19 -11.86 -12.80
N LYS A 211 1.59 -12.66 -13.69
CA LYS A 211 0.17 -13.04 -13.58
C LYS A 211 -0.12 -13.81 -12.29
N ALA A 212 0.74 -14.74 -11.91
CA ALA A 212 0.60 -15.47 -10.65
C ALA A 212 0.69 -14.55 -9.44
N GLU A 213 1.65 -13.62 -9.43
CA GLU A 213 1.76 -12.60 -8.38
C GLU A 213 0.49 -11.75 -8.29
N LEU A 214 -0.03 -11.25 -9.42
CA LEU A 214 -1.27 -10.47 -9.45
C LEU A 214 -2.49 -11.25 -8.97
N HIS A 215 -2.59 -12.54 -9.31
CA HIS A 215 -3.64 -13.42 -8.79
C HIS A 215 -3.53 -13.58 -7.26
N TYR A 216 -2.32 -13.72 -6.74
CA TYR A 216 -2.11 -13.79 -5.29
C TYR A 216 -2.43 -12.46 -4.59
N LYS A 217 -2.00 -11.32 -5.14
CA LYS A 217 -2.35 -10.00 -4.60
C LYS A 217 -3.86 -9.74 -4.63
N LEU A 218 -4.54 -10.10 -5.72
CA LEU A 218 -6.00 -10.03 -5.82
C LEU A 218 -6.69 -10.94 -4.79
N CYS A 219 -6.15 -12.14 -4.56
CA CYS A 219 -6.62 -13.03 -3.50
C CYS A 219 -6.54 -12.35 -2.12
N MET A 220 -5.42 -11.70 -1.80
CA MET A 220 -5.25 -10.97 -0.55
C MET A 220 -6.24 -9.80 -0.41
N ALA A 221 -6.44 -9.00 -1.45
CA ALA A 221 -7.41 -7.91 -1.46
C ALA A 221 -8.85 -8.43 -1.23
N LEU A 222 -9.23 -9.54 -1.88
CA LEU A 222 -10.53 -10.18 -1.68
C LEU A 222 -10.69 -10.72 -0.26
N GLN A 223 -9.66 -11.32 0.33
CA GLN A 223 -9.68 -11.80 1.72
C GLN A 223 -9.90 -10.64 2.70
N LEU A 224 -9.17 -9.52 2.51
CA LEU A 224 -9.31 -8.33 3.36
C LEU A 224 -10.71 -7.72 3.24
N SER A 225 -11.26 -7.64 2.03
CA SER A 225 -12.62 -7.15 1.77
C SER A 225 -13.73 -7.93 2.49
N ALA A 226 -13.43 -9.16 2.93
CA ALA A 226 -14.36 -10.06 3.60
C ALA A 226 -14.43 -9.86 5.13
N LYS A 227 -13.51 -9.07 5.72
CA LYS A 227 -13.43 -8.84 7.17
C LYS A 227 -14.69 -8.17 7.74
N ASP A 228 -15.39 -7.35 6.96
CA ASP A 228 -16.60 -6.63 7.40
C ASP A 228 -17.91 -7.39 7.18
N GLY A 229 -18.07 -8.53 7.87
CA GLY A 229 -19.40 -9.16 8.04
C GLY A 229 -19.65 -10.44 7.25
N GLY A 230 -18.61 -11.20 6.88
CA GLY A 230 -18.79 -12.58 6.42
C GLY A 230 -19.19 -12.70 4.96
N LYS A 231 -18.39 -12.11 4.07
CA LYS A 231 -18.55 -12.30 2.62
C LYS A 231 -17.97 -13.66 2.22
N ALA A 232 -18.69 -14.74 2.52
CA ALA A 232 -18.31 -16.11 2.14
C ALA A 232 -18.00 -16.21 0.63
N ASP A 233 -18.68 -15.43 -0.21
CA ASP A 233 -18.41 -15.38 -1.65
C ASP A 233 -17.11 -14.64 -2.00
N ALA A 234 -16.71 -13.63 -1.24
CA ALA A 234 -15.41 -12.97 -1.41
C ALA A 234 -14.27 -13.94 -1.02
N LEU A 235 -14.44 -14.72 0.06
CA LEU A 235 -13.47 -15.75 0.46
C LEU A 235 -13.36 -16.89 -0.57
N LYS A 236 -14.49 -17.33 -1.15
CA LYS A 236 -14.47 -18.27 -2.29
C LYS A 236 -13.73 -17.68 -3.48
N SER A 237 -14.02 -16.43 -3.82
CA SER A 237 -13.33 -15.73 -4.91
C SER A 237 -11.83 -15.64 -4.63
N ALA A 238 -11.42 -15.33 -3.39
CA ALA A 238 -10.02 -15.31 -3.00
C ALA A 238 -9.35 -16.68 -3.20
N ALA A 239 -9.99 -17.77 -2.75
CA ALA A 239 -9.49 -19.12 -2.96
C ALA A 239 -9.35 -19.48 -4.46
N GLU A 240 -10.32 -19.06 -5.29
CA GLU A 240 -10.26 -19.24 -6.74
C GLU A 240 -9.09 -18.49 -7.38
N GLU A 241 -8.80 -17.27 -6.94
CA GLU A 241 -7.64 -16.50 -7.44
C GLU A 241 -6.32 -17.12 -6.95
N CYS A 242 -6.23 -17.58 -5.69
CA CYS A 242 -5.07 -18.31 -5.18
C CYS A 242 -4.79 -19.57 -6.01
N LYS A 243 -5.85 -20.32 -6.33
CA LYS A 243 -5.76 -21.51 -7.19
C LYS A 243 -5.21 -21.18 -8.58
N LYS A 244 -5.64 -20.08 -9.20
CA LYS A 244 -5.09 -19.64 -10.50
C LYS A 244 -3.59 -19.36 -10.41
N ALA A 245 -3.11 -18.75 -9.32
CA ALA A 245 -1.68 -18.56 -9.09
C ALA A 245 -0.93 -19.89 -9.00
N ILE A 246 -1.47 -20.88 -8.27
CA ILE A 246 -0.94 -22.25 -8.18
C ILE A 246 -0.89 -22.91 -9.55
N ASP A 247 -1.96 -22.82 -10.33
CA ASP A 247 -2.06 -23.45 -11.65
C ASP A 247 -1.01 -22.86 -12.63
N ILE A 248 -0.75 -21.55 -12.55
CA ILE A 248 0.25 -20.87 -13.38
C ILE A 248 1.67 -21.27 -12.96
N LEU A 249 1.98 -21.26 -11.66
CA LEU A 249 3.32 -21.57 -11.15
C LEU A 249 3.64 -23.06 -11.17
N GLY A 250 2.63 -23.93 -11.07
CA GLY A 250 2.80 -25.39 -11.09
C GLY A 250 3.38 -25.94 -12.40
N ALA A 251 3.37 -25.14 -13.47
CA ALA A 251 4.04 -25.45 -14.73
C ALA A 251 5.54 -25.08 -14.75
N GLN A 252 6.06 -24.44 -13.70
CA GLN A 252 7.43 -23.95 -13.61
C GLN A 252 8.27 -24.78 -12.64
N GLU A 253 9.53 -25.05 -13.02
CA GLU A 253 10.49 -25.72 -12.14
C GLU A 253 11.00 -24.78 -11.04
N GLY A 254 11.26 -25.31 -9.85
CA GLY A 254 11.87 -24.57 -8.73
C GLY A 254 10.90 -23.68 -7.94
N MET A 255 9.60 -23.96 -8.04
CA MET A 255 8.53 -23.23 -7.32
C MET A 255 7.92 -24.04 -6.17
N GLU A 256 8.52 -25.17 -5.78
CA GLU A 256 7.94 -26.12 -4.84
C GLU A 256 7.58 -25.49 -3.49
N ASP A 257 8.49 -24.70 -2.90
CA ASP A 257 8.28 -24.05 -1.61
C ASP A 257 7.12 -23.03 -1.68
N ILE A 258 7.09 -22.21 -2.72
CA ILE A 258 6.03 -21.20 -2.95
C ILE A 258 4.68 -21.90 -3.20
N LEU A 259 4.69 -23.02 -3.94
CA LEU A 259 3.48 -23.79 -4.22
C LEU A 259 2.90 -24.45 -2.96
N GLU A 260 3.75 -24.85 -2.01
CA GLU A 260 3.31 -25.34 -0.70
C GLU A 260 2.57 -24.24 0.07
N GLU A 261 3.19 -23.07 0.23
CA GLU A 261 2.59 -21.91 0.92
C GLU A 261 1.25 -21.48 0.27
N LEU A 262 1.20 -21.41 -1.07
CA LEU A 262 -0.02 -21.04 -1.77
C LEU A 262 -1.15 -22.08 -1.58
N ARG A 263 -0.82 -23.37 -1.53
CA ARG A 263 -1.80 -24.44 -1.29
C ARG A 263 -2.34 -24.40 0.13
N GLU A 264 -1.48 -24.17 1.11
CA GLU A 264 -1.92 -23.94 2.49
C GLU A 264 -2.88 -22.75 2.57
N LYS A 265 -2.53 -21.65 1.88
CA LYS A 265 -3.39 -20.46 1.81
C LYS A 265 -4.73 -20.73 1.13
N GLU A 266 -4.74 -21.50 0.04
CA GLU A 266 -5.97 -21.89 -0.67
C GLU A 266 -6.92 -22.67 0.26
N GLU A 267 -6.38 -23.64 1.02
CA GLU A 267 -7.17 -24.43 1.97
C GLU A 267 -7.67 -23.59 3.15
N GLU A 268 -6.83 -22.72 3.74
CA GLU A 268 -7.24 -21.75 4.78
C GLU A 268 -8.45 -20.92 4.33
N LEU A 269 -8.41 -20.41 3.09
CA LEU A 269 -9.48 -19.60 2.52
C LEU A 269 -10.77 -20.40 2.29
N LYS A 270 -10.67 -21.65 1.82
CA LYS A 270 -11.82 -22.55 1.65
C LYS A 270 -12.49 -22.88 2.98
N GLU A 271 -11.70 -23.18 4.00
CA GLU A 271 -12.19 -23.42 5.35
C GLU A 271 -12.90 -22.18 5.90
N SER A 272 -12.26 -21.02 5.80
CA SER A 272 -12.84 -19.73 6.22
C SER A 272 -14.16 -19.43 5.51
N ALA A 273 -14.23 -19.67 4.18
CA ALA A 273 -15.45 -19.50 3.40
C ALA A 273 -16.59 -20.43 3.87
N SER A 274 -16.26 -21.69 4.18
CA SER A 274 -17.24 -22.67 4.66
C SER A 274 -17.82 -22.28 6.03
N GLN A 275 -16.96 -21.81 6.94
CA GLN A 275 -17.35 -21.37 8.28
C GLN A 275 -18.21 -20.11 8.22
N ALA A 276 -17.83 -19.13 7.39
CA ALA A 276 -18.63 -17.93 7.15
C ALA A 276 -20.02 -18.25 6.57
N GLY A 277 -20.09 -19.18 5.60
CA GLY A 277 -21.36 -19.63 5.02
C GLY A 277 -22.26 -20.35 6.05
N ALA A 278 -21.69 -21.20 6.90
CA ALA A 278 -22.43 -21.89 7.96
C ALA A 278 -22.96 -20.93 9.04
N ALA A 279 -22.20 -19.89 9.40
CA ALA A 279 -22.63 -18.86 10.32
C ALA A 279 -23.81 -18.04 9.76
N ALA A 280 -23.73 -17.64 8.48
CA ALA A 280 -24.82 -16.94 7.80
C ALA A 280 -26.09 -17.81 7.69
N GLY A 281 -25.95 -19.10 7.38
CA GLY A 281 -27.06 -20.05 7.32
C GLY A 281 -27.75 -20.28 8.67
N LYS A 282 -26.99 -20.32 9.78
CA LYS A 282 -27.54 -20.40 11.14
C LYS A 282 -28.27 -19.13 11.56
N ALA A 283 -27.74 -17.95 11.21
CA ALA A 283 -28.41 -16.67 11.48
C ALA A 283 -29.75 -16.54 10.72
N ALA A 284 -29.78 -16.96 9.45
CA ALA A 284 -31.02 -17.02 8.66
C ALA A 284 -32.01 -18.06 9.19
N GLY A 285 -31.53 -19.23 9.63
CA GLY A 285 -32.35 -20.29 10.21
C GLY A 285 -32.97 -19.91 11.56
N ALA A 286 -32.24 -19.20 12.42
CA ALA A 286 -32.74 -18.75 13.72
C ALA A 286 -33.79 -17.62 13.60
N SER A 287 -33.77 -16.85 12.51
CA SER A 287 -34.74 -15.77 12.25
C SER A 287 -36.12 -16.27 11.80
N THR A 288 -36.26 -17.54 11.40
CA THR A 288 -37.53 -18.09 10.88
C THR A 288 -38.32 -18.95 11.88
N SER A 289 -37.81 -19.19 13.09
CA SER A 289 -38.42 -20.13 14.06
C SER A 289 -38.96 -19.50 15.35
N GLN A 290 -39.12 -18.17 15.45
CA GLN A 290 -39.53 -17.53 16.70
C GLN A 290 -40.63 -16.46 16.58
N LEU A 291 -41.51 -16.59 15.59
CA LEU A 291 -42.84 -15.98 15.64
C LEU A 291 -43.87 -17.04 15.26
N GLY A 292 -44.37 -17.73 16.28
CA GLY A 292 -45.62 -18.48 16.18
C GLY A 292 -46.74 -17.51 15.83
N PHE A 293 -47.08 -17.42 14.55
CA PHE A 293 -48.33 -16.84 14.10
C PHE A 293 -49.15 -17.99 13.53
N ASP A 294 -50.06 -18.50 14.36
CA ASP A 294 -51.14 -19.35 13.89
C ASP A 294 -51.83 -18.65 12.70
N ALA A 295 -52.03 -19.40 11.63
CA ALA A 295 -52.79 -18.93 10.47
C ALA A 295 -54.19 -18.49 10.92
N PRO A 296 -54.64 -17.25 10.63
CA PRO A 296 -55.98 -16.85 11.00
C PRO A 296 -56.99 -17.63 10.16
N THR A 297 -57.70 -18.57 10.79
CA THR A 297 -58.88 -19.21 10.19
C THR A 297 -59.99 -18.18 10.06
N LEU A 298 -60.14 -17.60 8.86
CA LEU A 298 -61.28 -16.75 8.53
C LEU A 298 -62.51 -17.63 8.27
N LYS A 299 -63.37 -17.76 9.29
CA LYS A 299 -64.77 -18.19 9.11
C LYS A 299 -65.66 -16.95 9.12
N GLY A 300 -66.07 -16.48 7.94
CA GLY A 300 -67.11 -15.48 7.78
C GLY A 300 -67.15 -14.90 6.35
N PRO A 301 -68.33 -14.74 5.72
CA PRO A 301 -68.41 -14.21 4.37
C PRO A 301 -68.04 -12.72 4.34
N VAL A 302 -67.17 -12.36 3.39
CA VAL A 302 -66.68 -11.00 3.16
C VAL A 302 -67.80 -10.15 2.54
N THR A 303 -68.32 -9.18 3.29
CA THR A 303 -69.13 -8.09 2.74
C THR A 303 -68.23 -7.03 2.11
N VAL A 304 -68.27 -6.91 0.79
CA VAL A 304 -67.61 -5.85 0.02
C VAL A 304 -68.39 -4.55 0.23
N GLN A 305 -67.77 -3.53 0.81
CA GLN A 305 -68.33 -2.17 0.81
C GLN A 305 -67.83 -1.41 -0.42
N GLU A 306 -68.76 -0.85 -1.19
CA GLU A 306 -68.46 -0.04 -2.37
C GLU A 306 -67.84 1.33 -2.01
N PRO A 307 -66.95 1.86 -2.86
CA PRO A 307 -66.25 3.12 -2.60
C PRO A 307 -67.17 4.34 -2.77
N LYS A 308 -67.18 5.22 -1.75
CA LYS A 308 -67.89 6.51 -1.78
C LYS A 308 -67.22 7.47 -2.76
N ARG A 309 -67.97 7.89 -3.79
CA ARG A 309 -67.56 8.94 -4.73
C ARG A 309 -67.40 10.28 -3.99
N ARG A 310 -66.23 10.93 -4.13
CA ARG A 310 -66.04 12.34 -3.74
C ARG A 310 -66.79 13.23 -4.73
N LYS A 311 -67.60 14.17 -4.21
CA LYS A 311 -68.18 15.25 -5.03
C LYS A 311 -67.09 16.29 -5.31
N LEU A 312 -67.12 16.82 -6.53
CA LEU A 312 -66.29 17.91 -7.06
C LEU A 312 -66.34 19.14 -6.16
#